data_AF-A0A0V0W8W1-F1
#
_entry.id   AF-A0A0V0W8W1-F1
#
_cell.length_a   1.000
_cell.length_b   1.000
_cell.length_c   1.000
_cell.angle_alpha   90.00
_cell.angle_beta   90.00
_cell.angle_gamma   90.00
#
_symmetry.space_group_name_H-M   'P 1'
#
loop_
_entity.id
_entity.type
_entity.pdbx_description
1 polymer ?
#
loop_
_entity_poly.entity_id
_entity_poly.type
_entity_poly.pdbx_seq_one_letter_code
_entity_poly.pdbx_strand_id
1 'polypeptide(L)' 'MTKIFQNYRNDIWNVIRDESRLVGKVFAKIEQKTGKSRYQAAVMLAILWCGVLVLARIVVQLHMHWLSSNEDINRDAIK' A
#
# COMPACT_ATOMS: atom_id res chain seq x y z
N MET A 1 15.47 2.48 -22.44
CA MET A 1 14.50 2.29 -21.33
C MET A 1 14.64 3.32 -20.20
N THR A 2 15.80 3.95 -20.00
CA THR A 2 16.08 4.88 -18.88
C THR A 2 15.29 6.18 -18.92
N LYS A 3 15.00 6.73 -20.11
CA LYS A 3 14.28 8.01 -20.25
C LYS A 3 12.83 7.96 -19.77
N ILE A 4 12.13 6.84 -20.00
CA ILE A 4 10.73 6.67 -19.56
C ILE A 4 10.68 6.63 -18.03
N PHE A 5 11.59 5.88 -17.41
CA PHE A 5 11.67 5.79 -15.95
C PHE A 5 12.05 7.13 -15.31
N GLN A 6 13.01 7.86 -15.91
CA GLN A 6 13.40 9.20 -15.46
C GLN A 6 12.24 10.20 -15.57
N ASN A 7 11.53 10.23 -16.71
CA ASN A 7 10.35 11.08 -16.87
C ASN A 7 9.25 10.75 -15.85
N TYR A 8 8.98 9.46 -15.63
CA TYR A 8 7.98 9.03 -14.65
C TYR A 8 8.37 9.41 -13.22
N ARG A 9 9.66 9.27 -12.87
CA ARG A 9 10.19 9.73 -11.57
C ARG A 9 10.06 11.25 -11.42
N ASN A 10 10.35 12.00 -12.46
CA ASN A 10 10.27 13.46 -12.44
C ASN A 10 8.82 13.94 -12.34
N ASP A 11 7.90 13.26 -13.01
CA ASP A 11 6.47 13.57 -12.96
C ASP A 11 5.88 13.31 -11.57
N ILE A 12 6.20 12.14 -10.98
CA ILE A 12 5.85 11.81 -9.60
C ILE A 12 6.46 12.83 -8.62
N TRP A 13 7.74 13.18 -8.81
CA TRP A 13 8.41 14.15 -7.96
C TRP A 13 7.75 15.52 -8.04
N ASN A 14 7.33 15.94 -9.23
CA ASN A 14 6.62 17.21 -9.43
C ASN A 14 5.27 17.20 -8.71
N VAL A 15 4.53 16.08 -8.77
CA VAL A 15 3.24 15.90 -8.09
C VAL A 15 3.37 15.87 -6.56
N ILE A 16 4.46 15.32 -6.02
CA ILE A 16 4.75 15.31 -4.58
C ILE A 16 5.25 16.67 -4.10
N ARG A 17 6.03 17.38 -4.93
CA ARG A 17 6.55 18.72 -4.61
C ARG A 17 5.45 19.77 -4.66
N ASP A 18 4.45 19.59 -5.51
CA ASP A 18 3.30 20.47 -5.64
C ASP A 18 2.38 20.36 -4.41
N GLU A 19 2.58 21.26 -3.46
CA GLU A 19 1.80 21.40 -2.22
C GLU A 19 0.30 21.71 -2.47
N SER A 20 -0.07 22.15 -3.67
CA SER A 20 -1.47 22.46 -3.99
C SER A 20 -2.30 21.20 -4.21
N ARG A 21 -1.66 20.09 -4.57
CA ARG A 21 -2.30 18.79 -4.75
C ARG A 21 -2.54 18.11 -3.40
N LEU A 22 -3.62 17.33 -3.30
CA LEU A 22 -3.99 16.59 -2.08
C LEU A 22 -2.83 15.75 -1.52
N VAL A 23 -2.05 15.13 -2.41
CA VAL A 23 -0.87 14.35 -2.05
C VAL A 23 0.17 15.27 -1.41
N GLY A 24 0.60 16.34 -2.09
CA GLY A 24 1.54 17.33 -1.54
C GLY A 24 1.10 17.95 -0.21
N LYS A 25 -0.20 18.23 -0.03
CA LYS A 25 -0.77 18.75 1.23
C LYS A 25 -0.71 17.75 2.38
N VAL A 26 -1.06 16.49 2.13
CA VAL A 26 -0.96 15.41 3.13
C VAL A 26 0.50 15.20 3.50
N PHE A 27 1.39 15.18 2.51
CA PHE A 27 2.83 15.04 2.71
C PHE A 27 3.45 16.22 3.46
N ALA A 28 3.09 17.45 3.13
CA ALA A 28 3.53 18.65 3.85
C ALA A 28 3.03 18.66 5.30
N LYS A 29 1.79 18.20 5.53
CA LYS A 29 1.22 18.09 6.89
C LYS A 29 1.90 16.98 7.71
N ILE A 30 2.30 15.88 7.08
CA ILE A 30 3.08 14.81 7.70
C ILE A 30 4.51 15.30 7.99
N GLU A 31 5.16 15.97 7.03
CA GLU A 31 6.48 16.59 7.20
C GLU A 31 6.48 17.59 8.36
N GLN A 32 5.49 18.48 8.42
CA GLN A 32 5.35 19.47 9.48
C GLN A 32 5.08 18.85 10.85
N LYS A 33 4.32 17.75 10.93
CA LYS A 33 4.05 17.04 12.21
C LYS A 33 5.22 16.19 12.68
N THR A 34 6.00 15.62 11.77
CA THR A 34 7.04 14.64 12.10
C THR A 34 8.45 15.24 12.06
N GLY A 35 8.63 16.45 11.50
CA GLY A 35 9.94 17.10 11.33
C GLY A 35 10.87 16.34 10.36
N LYS A 36 10.32 15.38 9.61
CA LYS A 36 11.06 14.49 8.70
C LYS A 36 10.81 14.91 7.26
N SER A 37 11.88 14.90 6.45
CA SER A 37 11.83 15.24 5.02
C SER A 37 10.76 14.45 4.26
N ARG A 38 10.09 15.09 3.29
CA ARG A 38 9.06 14.50 2.39
C ARG A 38 9.38 13.11 1.88
N TYR A 39 10.64 12.86 1.53
CA TYR A 39 11.09 11.56 1.04
C TYR A 39 10.91 10.47 2.11
N GLN A 40 11.20 10.80 3.36
CA GLN A 40 11.10 9.87 4.47
C GLN A 40 9.64 9.58 4.84
N ALA A 41 8.76 10.58 4.74
CA ALA A 41 7.32 10.37 4.85
C ALA A 41 6.80 9.44 3.74
N ALA A 42 7.36 9.53 2.52
CA ALA A 42 6.90 8.75 1.37
C ALA A 42 7.32 7.29 1.51
N VAL A 43 8.55 7.07 1.95
CA VAL A 43 9.06 5.75 2.30
C VAL A 43 8.24 5.14 3.43
N MET A 44 7.91 5.89 4.47
CA MET A 44 7.10 5.40 5.59
C MET A 44 5.68 5.00 5.15
N LEU A 45 5.04 5.82 4.31
CA LEU A 45 3.73 5.49 3.72
C LEU A 45 3.80 4.28 2.77
N ALA A 46 4.85 4.17 1.95
CA ALA A 46 5.04 3.03 1.07
C ALA A 46 5.23 1.72 1.85
N ILE A 47 6.01 1.75 2.94
CA ILE A 47 6.19 0.60 3.83
C ILE A 47 4.86 0.22 4.49
N LEU A 48 4.11 1.20 4.99
CA LEU A 48 2.80 0.98 5.58
C LEU A 48 1.84 0.32 4.58
N TRP A 49 1.81 0.83 3.35
CA TRP A 49 0.96 0.31 2.28
C TRP A 49 1.35 -1.11 1.87
N CYS A 50 2.65 -1.40 1.74
CA CYS A 50 3.16 -2.75 1.50
C CYS A 50 2.76 -3.71 2.63
N GLY A 51 2.88 -3.28 3.90
CA GLY A 51 2.46 -4.09 5.05
C GLY A 51 0.98 -4.45 5.00
N VAL A 52 0.12 -3.46 4.71
CA VAL A 52 -1.34 -3.67 4.55
C VAL A 52 -1.65 -4.65 3.43
N LEU A 53 -0.98 -4.54 2.27
CA LEU A 53 -1.17 -5.47 1.16
C LEU A 53 -0.77 -6.90 1.51
N VAL A 54 0.33 -7.09 2.23
CA VAL A 54 0.77 -8.42 2.68
C VAL A 54 -0.25 -9.02 3.66
N LEU A 55 -0.73 -8.22 4.63
CA LEU A 55 -1.76 -8.68 5.56
C LEU A 55 -3.07 -9.04 4.83
N ALA A 56 -3.50 -8.23 3.86
CA ALA A 56 -4.67 -8.53 3.05
C ALA A 56 -4.51 -9.85 2.29
N ARG A 57 -3.32 -10.14 1.74
CA ARG A 57 -3.03 -11.43 1.10
C ARG A 57 -3.12 -12.59 2.09
N ILE A 58 -2.55 -12.45 3.29
CA ILE A 58 -2.60 -13.50 4.32
C ILE A 58 -4.05 -13.77 4.74
N VAL A 59 -4.84 -12.71 4.98
CA VAL A 59 -6.25 -12.82 5.36
C VAL A 59 -7.07 -13.51 4.28
N VAL A 60 -6.88 -13.14 3.00
CA VAL A 60 -7.57 -13.77 1.87
C VAL A 60 -7.20 -15.25 1.76
N GLN A 61 -5.92 -15.60 1.91
CA GLN A 61 -5.48 -17.00 1.89
C GLN A 61 -6.07 -17.81 3.04
N LEU A 62 -6.11 -17.23 4.25
CA LEU A 62 -6.70 -17.88 5.42
C LEU A 62 -8.20 -18.09 5.24
N HIS A 63 -8.90 -17.11 4.67
CA HIS A 63 -10.33 -17.21 4.39
C HIS A 63 -10.63 -18.31 3.35
N MET A 64 -9.85 -18.39 2.28
CA MET A 64 -9.97 -19.46 1.26
C MET A 64 -9.74 -20.85 1.87
N HIS A 65 -8.75 -20.98 2.75
CA HIS A 65 -8.49 -22.24 3.46
C HIS A 65 -9.62 -22.63 4.41
N TRP A 66 -10.21 -21.66 5.11
CA TRP A 66 -11.35 -21.89 6.00
C TRP A 66 -12.61 -22.35 5.24
N LEU A 67 -12.90 -21.75 4.08
CA LEU A 67 -14.01 -22.16 3.22
C LEU A 67 -13.86 -23.59 2.71
N SER A 68 -12.67 -23.98 2.26
CA SER A 68 -12.39 -25.35 1.82
C SER A 68 -12.61 -26.34 2.96
N SER A 69 -12.08 -26.05 4.14
CA SER A 69 -12.20 -26.94 5.30
C SER A 69 -13.66 -27.13 5.75
N ASN A 70 -14.51 -26.10 5.61
CA ASN A 70 -15.92 -26.18 5.99
C ASN A 70 -16.76 -26.95 4.94
N GLU A 71 -16.39 -26.87 3.66
CA GLU A 71 -17.03 -27.65 2.59
C GLU A 71 -16.75 -29.15 2.74
N ASP A 72 -15.52 -29.52 3.08
CA ASP A 72 -15.12 -30.92 3.32
C ASP A 72 -15.88 -31.52 4.51
N ILE A 73 -15.98 -30.79 5.64
CA ILE A 73 -16.75 -31.22 6.81
C ILE A 73 -18.22 -31.45 6.48
N ASN A 74 -18.84 -30.55 5.71
CA ASN A 74 -20.25 -30.67 5.34
C ASN A 74 -20.49 -31.85 4.38
N ARG A 75 -19.53 -32.17 3.51
CA ARG A 75 -19.61 -33.32 2.60
C ARG A 75 -19.55 -34.66 3.37
N ASP A 76 -18.68 -34.77 4.37
CA ASP A 76 -18.54 -35.98 5.17
C ASP A 76 -19.73 -36.20 6.13
N ALA A 77 -20.42 -35.13 6.51
CA ALA A 77 -21.61 -35.21 7.36
C ALA A 77 -22.88 -35.72 6.65
N ILE A 78 -22.92 -35.72 5.31
CA ILE A 78 -24.09 -36.12 4.50
C ILE A 78 -23.99 -37.59 4.04
N LYS A 79 -22.86 -38.26 4.28
CA LYS A 79 -22.56 -39.62 3.80
C LYS A 79 -22.72 -40.67 4.90
#